data_AF-G5A7M4-F1
#
_entry.id   AF-G5A7M4-F1
#
_cell.length_a   1.000
_cell.length_b   1.000
_cell.length_c   1.000
_cell.angle_alpha   90.00
_cell.angle_beta   90.00
_cell.angle_gamma   90.00
#
_symmetry.space_group_name_H-M   'P 1'
#
loop_
_entity.id
_entity.type
_entity.pdbx_description
1 polymer ?
#
loop_
_entity_poly.entity_id
_entity_poly.type
_entity_poly.pdbx_seq_one_letter_code
_entity_poly.pdbx_strand_id
1 'polypeptide(L)'
;LLPIYDDLQIRIALRLLPVRSRFWFLTQQDPTVQQCPYSTCNNIETAKHLFMECAKSKAVWATIWKDWSRFLVVPLTWTSLVLPHKQQVAACWYQERTEIVSLWNIVRCII
;
A
#
# COMPACT_ATOMS: atom_id res chain seq x y z
N LEU A 1 -12.36 -15.07 1.63
CA LEU A 1 -12.49 -13.60 1.58
C LEU A 1 -13.30 -13.26 0.34
N LEU A 2 -14.20 -12.28 0.40
CA LEU A 2 -14.84 -11.77 -0.82
C LEU A 2 -13.78 -11.17 -1.78
N PRO A 3 -13.95 -11.27 -3.11
CA PRO A 3 -12.99 -10.77 -4.10
C PRO A 3 -12.62 -9.29 -3.92
N ILE A 4 -13.52 -8.50 -3.34
CA ILE A 4 -13.31 -7.07 -3.05
C ILE A 4 -12.16 -6.83 -2.06
N TYR A 5 -11.81 -7.80 -1.21
CA TYR A 5 -10.70 -7.68 -0.28
C TYR A 5 -9.36 -8.04 -0.90
N ASP A 6 -9.34 -8.68 -2.08
CA ASP A 6 -8.12 -8.94 -2.85
C ASP A 6 -7.87 -7.85 -3.92
N ASP A 7 -8.66 -6.78 -3.90
CA ASP A 7 -8.62 -5.70 -4.89
C ASP A 7 -7.22 -5.06 -5.03
N LEU A 8 -6.53 -4.75 -3.93
CA LEU A 8 -5.15 -4.24 -4.00
C LEU A 8 -4.20 -5.24 -4.66
N GLN A 9 -4.30 -6.53 -4.30
CA GLN A 9 -3.46 -7.58 -4.87
C GLN A 9 -3.73 -7.74 -6.36
N ILE A 10 -4.99 -7.72 -6.78
CA ILE A 10 -5.40 -7.79 -8.18
C ILE A 10 -4.86 -6.58 -8.94
N ARG A 11 -5.01 -5.37 -8.41
CA ARG A 11 -4.47 -4.15 -9.04
C ARG A 11 -2.96 -4.19 -9.20
N ILE A 12 -2.23 -4.72 -8.22
CA ILE A 12 -0.78 -4.91 -8.32
C ILE A 12 -0.44 -6.00 -9.35
N ALA A 13 -1.04 -7.17 -9.24
CA ALA A 13 -0.73 -8.34 -10.08
C ALA A 13 -1.03 -8.09 -11.56
N LEU A 14 -2.18 -7.48 -11.85
CA LEU A 14 -2.60 -7.13 -13.22
C LEU A 14 -2.03 -5.78 -13.69
N ARG A 15 -1.16 -5.15 -12.90
CA ARG A 15 -0.55 -3.84 -13.20
C ARG A 15 -1.61 -2.79 -13.56
N LEU A 16 -2.72 -2.75 -12.83
CA LEU A 16 -3.81 -1.78 -13.05
C LEU A 16 -3.53 -0.43 -12.39
N LEU A 17 -2.53 -0.37 -11.50
CA LEU A 17 -2.13 0.86 -10.84
C LEU A 17 -1.48 1.82 -11.85
N PRO A 18 -1.81 3.13 -11.80
CA PRO A 18 -1.28 4.14 -12.70
C PRO A 18 0.14 4.59 -12.28
N VAL A 19 1.08 3.63 -12.18
CA VAL A 19 2.47 3.92 -11.80
C VAL A 19 3.32 4.29 -13.00
N ARG A 20 4.09 5.37 -12.89
CA ARG A 20 4.88 5.92 -13.99
C ARG A 20 6.06 5.06 -14.44
N SER A 21 6.54 4.15 -13.60
CA SER A 21 7.57 3.15 -13.98
C SER A 21 7.25 2.37 -15.26
N ARG A 22 5.97 2.28 -15.66
CA ARG A 22 5.52 1.61 -16.90
C ARG A 22 5.89 2.36 -18.18
N PHE A 23 6.15 3.67 -18.11
CA PHE A 23 6.40 4.52 -19.26
C PHE A 23 7.88 4.56 -19.69
N TRP A 24 8.64 3.49 -19.47
CA TRP A 24 10.06 3.40 -19.82
C TRP A 24 10.36 3.66 -21.31
N PHE A 25 9.38 3.40 -22.18
CA PHE A 25 9.50 3.61 -23.62
C PHE A 25 9.45 5.11 -24.00
N LEU A 26 9.05 6.00 -23.10
CA LEU A 26 9.01 7.45 -23.30
C LEU A 26 10.27 8.17 -22.78
N THR A 27 11.23 7.46 -22.18
CA THR A 27 12.40 8.07 -21.54
C THR A 27 13.28 8.88 -22.50
N GLN A 28 13.27 8.60 -23.80
CA GLN A 28 13.96 9.41 -24.81
C GLN A 28 13.34 10.79 -25.03
N GLN A 29 12.02 10.92 -24.80
CA GLN A 29 11.28 12.16 -24.99
C GLN A 29 11.22 12.97 -23.69
N ASP A 30 11.05 12.28 -22.58
CA ASP A 30 11.06 12.87 -21.24
C ASP A 30 11.88 11.97 -20.30
N PRO A 31 13.13 12.37 -19.93
CA PRO A 31 13.97 11.62 -19.02
C PRO A 31 13.37 11.43 -17.61
N THR A 32 12.36 12.23 -17.25
CA THR A 32 11.71 12.22 -15.94
C THR A 32 10.38 11.46 -15.95
N VAL A 33 9.95 10.91 -17.08
CA VAL A 33 8.62 10.32 -17.28
C VAL A 33 8.31 9.18 -16.28
N GLN A 34 9.32 8.46 -15.80
CA GLN A 34 9.17 7.36 -14.84
C GLN A 34 9.25 7.82 -13.38
N GLN A 35 9.63 9.07 -13.11
CA GLN A 35 9.80 9.60 -11.76
C GLN A 35 8.45 9.87 -11.09
N CYS A 36 8.46 9.86 -9.76
CA CYS A 36 7.32 10.21 -8.93
C CYS A 36 6.72 11.56 -9.37
N PRO A 37 5.37 11.69 -9.45
CA PRO A 37 4.71 12.92 -9.87
C PRO A 37 4.92 14.10 -8.91
N TYR A 38 5.31 13.83 -7.67
CA TYR A 38 5.63 14.88 -6.72
C TYR A 38 6.98 15.51 -7.06
N SER A 39 6.98 16.82 -7.30
CA SER A 39 8.18 17.60 -7.66
C SER A 39 9.34 17.50 -6.65
N THR A 40 9.06 17.10 -5.41
CA THR A 40 10.07 16.90 -4.37
C THR A 40 10.64 15.47 -4.34
N CYS A 41 10.31 14.62 -5.31
CA CYS A 41 10.74 13.22 -5.34
C CYS A 41 11.16 12.78 -6.74
N ASN A 42 12.45 12.48 -6.92
CA ASN A 42 13.01 12.07 -8.21
C ASN A 42 13.14 10.54 -8.36
N ASN A 43 12.57 9.77 -7.42
CA ASN A 43 12.62 8.31 -7.47
C ASN A 43 11.68 7.76 -8.55
N ILE A 44 12.03 6.61 -9.12
CA ILE A 44 11.13 5.89 -10.04
C ILE A 44 9.85 5.50 -9.30
N GLU A 45 8.70 5.84 -9.86
CA GLU A 45 7.40 5.52 -9.29
C GLU A 45 7.02 4.06 -9.60
N THR A 46 7.44 3.15 -8.72
CA THR A 46 6.95 1.78 -8.66
C THR A 46 5.68 1.69 -7.80
N ALA A 47 4.96 0.56 -7.82
CA ALA A 47 3.85 0.34 -6.90
C ALA A 47 4.29 0.42 -5.43
N LYS A 48 5.44 -0.17 -5.11
CA LYS A 48 6.03 -0.08 -3.76
C LYS A 48 6.35 1.36 -3.38
N HIS A 49 6.88 2.15 -4.33
CA HIS A 49 7.15 3.57 -4.10
C HIS A 49 5.87 4.35 -3.84
N LEU A 50 4.88 4.20 -4.72
CA LEU A 50 3.57 4.84 -4.64
C LEU A 50 2.89 4.56 -3.29
N PHE A 51 2.93 3.33 -2.79
CA PHE A 51 2.24 2.99 -1.54
C PHE A 51 3.08 3.22 -0.28
N MET A 52 4.39 2.94 -0.26
CA MET A 52 5.14 2.80 1.00
C MET A 52 6.44 3.61 1.09
N GLU A 53 7.10 3.91 -0.03
CA GLU A 53 8.44 4.52 0.03
C GLU A 53 8.40 6.04 -0.16
N CYS A 54 7.44 6.57 -0.92
CA CYS A 54 7.24 8.00 -1.12
C CYS A 54 6.93 8.70 0.22
N ALA A 55 7.51 9.88 0.43
CA ALA A 55 7.31 10.66 1.65
C ALA A 55 5.82 11.00 1.89
N LYS A 56 5.06 11.26 0.82
CA LYS A 56 3.62 11.54 0.90
C LYS A 56 2.84 10.34 1.41
N SER A 57 3.08 9.18 0.83
CA SER A 57 2.43 7.92 1.22
C SER A 57 2.85 7.49 2.61
N LYS A 58 4.13 7.65 2.98
CA LYS A 58 4.62 7.43 4.35
C LYS A 58 3.86 8.27 5.38
N ALA A 59 3.59 9.54 5.09
CA ALA A 59 2.85 10.42 6.00
C ALA A 59 1.39 9.97 6.19
N VAL A 60 0.73 9.56 5.10
CA VAL A 60 -0.63 8.99 5.15
C VAL A 60 -0.63 7.72 5.99
N TRP A 61 0.28 6.78 5.70
CA TRP A 61 0.38 5.54 6.45
C TRP A 61 0.78 5.75 7.91
N ALA A 62 1.65 6.70 8.23
CA ALA A 62 2.00 7.02 9.60
C ALA A 62 0.78 7.50 10.40
N THR A 63 -0.08 8.31 9.78
CA THR A 63 -1.33 8.79 10.40
C THR A 63 -2.27 7.63 10.68
N ILE A 64 -2.47 6.76 9.71
CA ILE A 64 -3.38 5.62 9.82
C ILE A 64 -2.83 4.59 10.81
N TRP A 65 -1.53 4.29 10.71
CA TRP A 65 -0.87 3.34 11.58
C TRP A 65 -0.91 3.73 13.05
N LYS A 66 -0.90 5.03 13.38
CA LYS A 66 -1.07 5.53 14.75
C LYS A 66 -2.33 4.98 15.43
N ASP A 67 -3.44 4.88 14.69
CA ASP A 67 -4.70 4.35 15.20
C ASP A 67 -4.78 2.83 15.12
N TRP A 68 -4.13 2.24 14.11
CA TRP A 68 -4.20 0.80 13.82
C TRP A 68 -3.21 -0.05 14.61
N SER A 69 -2.12 0.54 15.12
CA SER A 69 -1.08 -0.16 15.88
C SER A 69 -1.56 -0.77 17.20
N ARG A 70 -2.72 -0.35 17.71
CA ARG A 70 -3.36 -0.97 18.89
C ARG A 70 -4.02 -2.32 18.58
N PHE A 71 -4.44 -2.52 17.33
CA PHE A 71 -5.14 -3.73 16.89
C PHE A 71 -4.18 -4.70 16.23
N LEU A 72 -3.16 -4.20 15.54
CA LEU A 72 -2.27 -5.01 14.72
C LEU A 72 -0.83 -4.92 15.22
N VAL A 73 -0.22 -6.07 15.50
CA VAL A 73 1.10 -6.14 16.16
C VAL A 73 2.28 -6.11 15.20
N VAL A 74 2.07 -6.51 13.94
CA VAL A 74 3.14 -6.55 12.93
C VAL A 74 3.31 -5.15 12.33
N PRO A 75 4.52 -4.57 12.33
CA PRO A 75 4.76 -3.26 11.74
C PRO A 75 4.31 -3.20 10.28
N LEU A 76 3.80 -2.04 9.87
CA LEU A 76 3.38 -1.83 8.49
C LEU A 76 4.60 -1.82 7.56
N THR A 77 4.69 -2.84 6.72
CA THR A 77 5.72 -3.01 5.69
C THR A 77 5.05 -3.23 4.34
N TRP A 78 5.79 -3.07 3.25
CA TRP A 78 5.28 -3.41 1.91
C TRP A 78 4.71 -4.83 1.87
N THR A 79 5.42 -5.79 2.48
CA THR A 79 4.99 -7.18 2.52
C THR A 79 3.69 -7.37 3.31
N SER A 80 3.54 -6.73 4.48
CA SER A 80 2.30 -6.87 5.27
C SER A 80 1.11 -6.12 4.65
N LEU A 81 1.37 -5.07 3.87
CA LEU A 81 0.36 -4.36 3.10
C LEU A 81 -0.20 -5.21 1.94
N VAL A 82 0.70 -5.81 1.15
CA VAL A 82 0.32 -6.62 -0.01
C VAL A 82 -0.18 -8.01 0.41
N LEU A 83 0.34 -8.56 1.50
CA LEU A 83 -0.01 -9.87 2.04
C LEU A 83 -0.74 -9.71 3.39
N PRO A 84 -2.05 -9.47 3.41
CA PRO A 84 -2.80 -9.14 4.63
C PRO A 84 -2.77 -10.26 5.67
N HIS A 85 -2.62 -11.52 5.24
CA HIS A 85 -2.49 -12.66 6.13
C HIS A 85 -1.20 -12.65 6.96
N LYS A 86 -0.21 -11.82 6.59
CA LYS A 86 0.99 -11.58 7.41
C LYS A 86 0.71 -10.68 8.60
N GLN A 87 -0.42 -9.98 8.59
CA GLN A 87 -0.84 -9.16 9.70
C GLN A 87 -1.47 -10.01 10.80
N GLN A 88 -1.11 -9.69 12.04
CA GLN A 88 -1.61 -10.38 13.22
C GLN A 88 -2.38 -9.40 14.09
N VAL A 89 -3.54 -9.83 14.55
CA VAL A 89 -4.36 -9.09 15.51
C VAL A 89 -3.75 -9.29 16.90
N ALA A 90 -3.72 -8.26 17.73
CA ALA A 90 -3.25 -8.38 19.11
C ALA A 90 -4.15 -9.34 19.91
N ALA A 91 -3.56 -10.11 20.83
CA ALA A 91 -4.26 -11.18 21.55
C ALA A 91 -5.50 -10.72 22.32
N CYS A 92 -5.49 -9.47 22.83
CA CYS A 92 -6.63 -8.87 23.52
C CYS A 92 -7.85 -8.60 22.62
N TRP A 93 -7.71 -8.69 21.30
CA TRP A 93 -8.76 -8.44 20.31
C TRP A 93 -9.10 -9.71 19.50
N TYR A 94 -8.82 -10.90 20.03
CA TYR A 94 -9.09 -12.15 19.30
C TYR A 94 -10.58 -12.44 19.11
N GLN A 95 -11.45 -11.92 19.98
CA GLN A 95 -12.90 -12.08 19.84
C GLN A 95 -13.42 -11.33 18.61
N GLU A 96 -12.84 -10.17 18.30
CA GLU A 96 -13.20 -9.28 17.19
C GLU A 96 -12.25 -9.42 15.97
N ARG A 97 -11.50 -10.52 15.91
CA ARG A 97 -10.45 -10.73 14.89
C ARG A 97 -11.00 -10.59 13.48
N THR A 98 -12.17 -11.16 13.21
CA THR A 98 -12.76 -11.21 11.87
C THR A 98 -13.10 -9.81 11.37
N GLU A 99 -13.67 -8.99 12.25
CA GLU A 99 -14.09 -7.61 12.01
C GLU A 99 -12.87 -6.72 11.79
N ILE A 100 -11.86 -6.83 12.66
CA ILE A 100 -10.61 -6.08 12.54
C ILE A 100 -9.89 -6.40 11.23
N VAL A 101 -9.77 -7.69 10.87
CA VAL A 101 -9.13 -8.09 9.62
C VAL A 101 -9.93 -7.61 8.41
N SER A 102 -11.26 -7.66 8.46
CA SER A 102 -12.11 -7.17 7.38
C SER A 102 -11.97 -5.66 7.19
N LEU A 103 -12.04 -4.89 8.28
CA LEU A 103 -11.84 -3.44 8.26
C LEU A 103 -10.44 -3.07 7.75
N TRP A 104 -9.39 -3.80 8.20
CA TRP A 104 -8.03 -3.58 7.72
C TRP A 104 -7.92 -3.81 6.21
N ASN A 105 -8.55 -4.87 5.70
CA ASN A 105 -8.57 -5.14 4.26
C ASN A 105 -9.28 -4.06 3.45
N ILE A 106 -10.33 -3.43 3.99
CA ILE A 106 -11.00 -2.30 3.35
C ILE A 106 -10.07 -1.08 3.34
N VAL A 107 -9.58 -0.69 4.52
CA VAL A 107 -8.73 0.50 4.69
C VAL A 107 -7.52 0.45 3.77
N ARG A 108 -6.83 -0.70 3.70
CA ARG A 108 -5.64 -0.84 2.85
C ARG A 108 -5.90 -0.81 1.34
N CYS A 109 -7.14 -1.02 0.90
CA CYS A 109 -7.50 -0.97 -0.51
C CYS A 109 -7.96 0.43 -0.96
N ILE A 110 -8.39 1.28 -0.01
CA ILE A 110 -8.84 2.66 -0.29
C ILE A 110 -7.66 3.62 -0.44
N ILE A 111 -6.63 3.44 0.39
CA ILE A 111 -5.39 4.21 0.38
C ILE A 111 -4.54 3.76 -0.80
#